data_AF-A0A7K6TVG3-F1
#
_entry.id   AF-A0A7K6TVG3-F1
#
_cell.length_a   1.000
_cell.length_b   1.000
_cell.length_c   1.000
_cell.angle_alpha   90.00
_cell.angle_beta   90.00
_cell.angle_gamma   90.00
#
_symmetry.space_group_name_H-M   'P 1'
#
loop_
_entity.id
_entity.type
_entity.pdbx_description
1 polymer ?
#
loop_
_entity_poly.entity_id
_entity_poly.type
_entity_poly.pdbx_seq_one_letter_code
_entity_poly.pdbx_strand_id
1 'polypeptide(L)'
;PPSRGRVEHARMHAKHRGHEAMHAEMVLILIATLVVAQLLLVQWKQRHPRSYNMVTLFQMWVVPLYFTVKLNWWRFLVIWVLFSAVTAFVTFRATRKPLVQTTPRLVYKWFLLIYKISYATGIVGYMAVMFTLFGLNLLFRIKPEDAMDFGISLLFYGLYYGVLERDFAEMCADYMASTIGFYSASGMPTKHLSDSVCAVCGQQIFVDVNEEGIIENTY
;
A
#
# COMPACT_ATOMS: atom_id res chain seq x y z
N PRO A 1 18.80 62.70 -6.21
CA PRO A 1 17.75 61.89 -6.88
C PRO A 1 17.89 60.40 -6.55
N PRO A 2 16.84 59.70 -6.09
CA PRO A 2 16.91 58.25 -5.86
C PRO A 2 17.19 57.54 -7.20
N SER A 3 18.11 56.57 -7.19
CA SER A 3 18.51 55.82 -8.38
C SER A 3 17.32 55.03 -8.95
N ARG A 4 17.20 54.99 -10.29
CA ARG A 4 16.07 54.40 -11.04
C ARG A 4 15.68 52.99 -10.54
N GLY A 5 16.66 52.16 -10.18
CA GLY A 5 16.44 50.81 -9.64
C GLY A 5 15.77 50.76 -8.26
N ARG A 6 15.96 51.74 -7.38
CA ARG A 6 15.25 51.81 -6.08
C ARG A 6 13.76 52.10 -6.27
N VAL A 7 13.43 52.90 -7.28
CA VAL A 7 12.03 53.23 -7.60
C VAL A 7 11.33 52.01 -8.22
N GLU A 8 12.01 51.24 -9.06
CA GLU A 8 11.49 49.98 -9.62
C GLU A 8 11.31 48.89 -8.56
N HIS A 9 12.27 48.69 -7.66
CA HIS A 9 12.19 47.72 -6.56
C HIS A 9 11.03 48.07 -5.60
N ALA A 10 10.85 49.36 -5.28
CA ALA A 10 9.72 49.83 -4.48
C ALA A 10 8.37 49.63 -5.18
N ARG A 11 8.30 49.82 -6.51
CA ARG A 11 7.10 49.56 -7.32
C ARG A 11 6.76 48.06 -7.36
N MET A 12 7.77 47.18 -7.46
CA MET A 12 7.58 45.73 -7.44
C MET A 12 7.02 45.25 -6.10
N HIS A 13 7.57 45.72 -4.97
CA HIS A 13 7.03 45.42 -3.63
C HIS A 13 5.65 46.01 -3.37
N ALA A 14 5.35 47.20 -3.91
CA ALA A 14 4.01 47.78 -3.81
C ALA A 14 2.96 46.95 -4.57
N LYS A 15 3.34 46.33 -5.71
CA LYS A 15 2.45 45.46 -6.51
C LYS A 15 2.27 44.08 -5.87
N HIS A 16 3.24 43.59 -5.11
CA HIS A 16 3.16 42.29 -4.42
C HIS A 16 2.61 42.35 -2.99
N ARG A 17 2.55 43.52 -2.33
CA ARG A 17 2.05 43.66 -0.95
C ARG A 17 0.64 43.11 -0.70
N GLY A 18 -0.28 43.24 -1.67
CA GLY A 18 -1.63 42.67 -1.57
C GLY A 18 -1.73 41.21 -2.02
N HIS A 19 -0.82 40.77 -2.89
CA HIS A 19 -0.77 39.40 -3.41
C HIS A 19 -0.12 38.45 -2.40
N GLU A 20 0.92 38.89 -1.69
CA GLU A 20 1.58 38.11 -0.62
C GLU A 20 0.67 37.88 0.58
N ALA A 21 -0.16 38.86 0.95
CA ALA A 21 -1.16 38.69 2.01
C ALA A 21 -2.20 37.62 1.64
N MET A 22 -2.68 37.61 0.38
CA MET A 22 -3.63 36.61 -0.11
C MET A 22 -3.00 35.21 -0.21
N HIS A 23 -1.75 35.10 -0.66
CA HIS A 23 -1.00 33.83 -0.63
C HIS A 23 -0.77 33.34 0.80
N ALA A 24 -0.43 34.24 1.73
CA ALA A 24 -0.25 33.91 3.13
C ALA A 24 -1.56 33.39 3.76
N GLU A 25 -2.70 34.00 3.48
CA GLU A 25 -4.01 33.53 3.95
C GLU A 25 -4.36 32.14 3.41
N MET A 26 -4.19 31.90 2.10
CA MET A 26 -4.42 30.57 1.50
C MET A 26 -3.51 29.50 2.11
N VAL A 27 -2.23 29.82 2.30
CA VAL A 27 -1.25 28.91 2.90
C VAL A 27 -1.60 28.64 4.37
N LEU A 28 -2.03 29.64 5.13
CA LEU A 28 -2.36 29.48 6.54
C LEU A 28 -3.64 28.64 6.73
N ILE A 29 -4.64 28.83 5.87
CA ILE A 29 -5.83 27.95 5.81
C ILE A 29 -5.43 26.53 5.41
N LEU A 30 -4.56 26.36 4.41
CA LEU A 30 -4.05 25.05 4.01
C LEU A 30 -3.33 24.35 5.17
N ILE A 31 -2.42 25.03 5.87
CA ILE A 31 -1.70 24.46 7.01
C ILE A 31 -2.68 24.08 8.13
N ALA A 32 -3.61 24.98 8.48
CA ALA A 32 -4.60 24.71 9.51
C ALA A 32 -5.48 23.50 9.16
N THR A 33 -5.97 23.42 7.93
CA THR A 33 -6.78 22.29 7.44
C THR A 33 -5.97 20.98 7.42
N LEU A 34 -4.70 20.99 6.99
CA LEU A 34 -3.83 19.83 7.02
C LEU A 34 -3.56 19.33 8.45
N VAL A 35 -3.30 20.24 9.40
CA VAL A 35 -3.09 19.88 10.81
C VAL A 35 -4.36 19.28 11.41
N VAL A 36 -5.51 19.92 11.20
CA VAL A 36 -6.80 19.41 11.70
C VAL A 36 -7.11 18.05 11.08
N ALA A 37 -6.93 17.89 9.77
CA ALA A 37 -7.12 16.61 9.10
C ALA A 37 -6.21 15.52 9.68
N GLN A 38 -4.93 15.82 9.92
CA GLN A 38 -3.99 14.86 10.50
C GLN A 38 -4.39 14.43 11.92
N LEU A 39 -4.82 15.39 12.77
CA LEU A 39 -5.31 15.07 14.11
C LEU A 39 -6.55 14.18 14.07
N LEU A 40 -7.51 14.48 13.19
CA LEU A 40 -8.71 13.67 12.99
C LEU A 40 -8.37 12.25 12.52
N LEU A 41 -7.45 12.11 11.56
CA LEU A 41 -7.01 10.80 11.06
C LEU A 41 -6.36 9.96 12.17
N VAL A 42 -5.48 10.56 12.97
CA VAL A 42 -4.82 9.87 14.08
C VAL A 42 -5.83 9.45 15.14
N GLN A 43 -6.76 10.34 15.53
CA GLN A 43 -7.82 10.00 16.49
C GLN A 43 -8.75 8.92 15.95
N TRP A 44 -9.10 8.97 14.66
CA TRP A 44 -9.95 7.96 14.04
C TRP A 44 -9.28 6.59 14.00
N LYS A 45 -7.99 6.53 13.64
CA LYS A 45 -7.19 5.30 13.69
C LYS A 45 -7.15 4.71 15.09
N GLN A 46 -6.98 5.53 16.13
CA GLN A 46 -6.95 5.07 17.52
C GLN A 46 -8.31 4.57 18.01
N ARG A 47 -9.41 5.27 17.68
CA ARG A 47 -10.74 4.96 18.22
C ARG A 47 -11.47 3.86 17.43
N HIS A 48 -11.31 3.84 16.12
CA HIS A 48 -11.99 2.90 15.22
C HIS A 48 -11.03 2.34 14.16
N PRO A 49 -10.04 1.50 14.56
CA PRO A 49 -9.02 0.99 13.66
C PRO A 49 -9.60 0.21 12.47
N ARG A 50 -10.67 -0.58 12.68
CA ARG A 50 -11.34 -1.31 11.59
C ARG A 50 -11.93 -0.39 10.53
N SER A 51 -12.62 0.68 10.95
CA SER A 51 -13.25 1.61 10.02
C SER A 51 -12.20 2.43 9.27
N TYR A 52 -11.15 2.86 9.96
CA TYR A 52 -10.01 3.55 9.35
C TYR A 52 -9.36 2.67 8.27
N ASN A 53 -8.97 1.44 8.62
CA ASN A 53 -8.31 0.52 7.68
C ASN A 53 -9.19 0.21 6.45
N MET A 54 -10.50 0.00 6.62
CA MET A 54 -11.40 -0.25 5.49
C MET A 54 -11.52 0.96 4.56
N VAL A 55 -11.62 2.17 5.10
CA VAL A 55 -11.74 3.38 4.27
C VAL A 55 -10.43 3.70 3.57
N THR A 56 -9.29 3.60 4.25
CA THR A 56 -7.98 3.82 3.62
C THR A 56 -7.70 2.79 2.54
N LEU A 57 -8.05 1.51 2.77
CA LEU A 57 -7.95 0.46 1.76
C LEU A 57 -8.83 0.79 0.54
N PHE A 58 -10.09 1.15 0.75
CA PHE A 58 -11.00 1.49 -0.34
C PHE A 58 -10.51 2.71 -1.13
N GLN A 59 -10.04 3.75 -0.43
CA GLN A 59 -9.46 4.94 -1.04
C GLN A 59 -8.24 4.57 -1.89
N MET A 60 -7.32 3.77 -1.34
CA MET A 60 -6.12 3.33 -2.05
C MET A 60 -6.46 2.46 -3.27
N TRP A 61 -7.52 1.64 -3.20
CA TRP A 61 -7.97 0.79 -4.30
C TRP A 61 -8.64 1.57 -5.44
N VAL A 62 -9.44 2.60 -5.12
CA VAL A 62 -10.24 3.37 -6.10
C VAL A 62 -9.48 4.53 -6.75
N VAL A 63 -8.60 5.21 -6.01
CA VAL A 63 -7.93 6.42 -6.51
C VAL A 63 -7.13 6.15 -7.80
N PRO A 64 -6.25 5.13 -7.87
CA PRO A 64 -5.52 4.82 -9.10
C PRO A 64 -6.42 4.34 -10.25
N LEU A 65 -7.53 3.66 -9.94
CA LEU A 65 -8.53 3.29 -10.94
C LEU A 65 -9.17 4.54 -11.58
N TYR A 66 -9.56 5.53 -10.79
CA TYR A 66 -10.14 6.76 -11.31
C TYR A 66 -9.21 7.47 -12.31
N PHE A 67 -7.94 7.61 -11.95
CA PHE A 67 -6.94 8.23 -12.83
C PHE A 67 -6.66 7.40 -14.08
N THR A 68 -6.53 6.08 -13.95
CA THR A 68 -6.21 5.19 -15.09
C THR A 68 -7.34 5.08 -16.10
N VAL A 69 -8.60 5.14 -15.66
CA VAL A 69 -9.77 5.25 -16.56
C VAL A 69 -9.75 6.59 -17.29
N LYS A 70 -9.51 7.70 -16.60
CA LYS A 70 -9.44 9.04 -17.21
C LYS A 70 -8.30 9.17 -18.23
N LEU A 71 -7.16 8.52 -17.96
CA LEU A 71 -5.98 8.53 -18.81
C LEU A 71 -5.97 7.41 -19.87
N ASN A 72 -7.05 6.61 -19.98
CA ASN A 72 -7.17 5.48 -20.92
C ASN A 72 -6.02 4.47 -20.84
N TRP A 73 -5.51 4.20 -19.64
CA TRP A 73 -4.38 3.29 -19.46
C TRP A 73 -4.82 1.83 -19.35
N TRP A 74 -5.17 1.24 -20.50
CA TRP A 74 -5.77 -0.10 -20.58
C TRP A 74 -4.94 -1.23 -19.95
N ARG A 75 -3.60 -1.17 -20.05
CA ARG A 75 -2.70 -2.18 -19.47
C ARG A 75 -2.88 -2.30 -17.96
N PHE A 76 -2.94 -1.17 -17.27
CA PHE A 76 -3.15 -1.13 -15.82
C PHE A 76 -4.53 -1.69 -15.46
N LEU A 77 -5.57 -1.29 -16.20
CA LEU A 77 -6.94 -1.75 -15.94
C LEU A 77 -7.08 -3.27 -16.02
N VAL A 78 -6.46 -3.92 -17.01
CA VAL A 78 -6.51 -5.39 -17.14
C VAL A 78 -5.86 -6.06 -15.93
N ILE A 79 -4.65 -5.65 -15.55
CA ILE A 79 -3.94 -6.22 -14.40
C ILE A 79 -4.72 -5.95 -13.11
N TRP A 80 -5.27 -4.75 -12.95
CA TRP A 80 -6.06 -4.36 -11.79
C TRP A 80 -7.34 -5.18 -11.66
N VAL A 81 -8.06 -5.45 -12.76
CA VAL A 81 -9.28 -6.27 -12.73
C VAL A 81 -8.94 -7.70 -12.34
N LEU A 82 -7.89 -8.29 -12.92
CA LEU A 82 -7.45 -9.64 -12.58
C LEU A 82 -7.03 -9.74 -11.10
N PHE A 83 -6.18 -8.81 -10.65
CA PHE A 83 -5.74 -8.73 -9.26
C PHE A 83 -6.93 -8.59 -8.30
N SER A 84 -7.86 -7.69 -8.60
CA SER A 84 -9.03 -7.43 -7.75
C SER A 84 -9.98 -8.61 -7.73
N ALA A 85 -10.19 -9.29 -8.86
CA ALA A 85 -11.04 -10.48 -8.92
C ALA A 85 -10.48 -11.64 -8.07
N VAL A 86 -9.19 -11.94 -8.20
CA VAL A 86 -8.56 -13.01 -7.41
C VAL A 86 -8.47 -12.64 -5.93
N THR A 87 -8.10 -11.39 -5.62
CA THR A 87 -8.06 -10.92 -4.22
C THR A 87 -9.44 -10.95 -3.59
N ALA A 88 -10.49 -10.52 -4.29
CA ALA A 88 -11.86 -10.61 -3.80
C ALA A 88 -12.29 -12.06 -3.55
N PHE A 89 -11.91 -13.00 -4.42
CA PHE A 89 -12.17 -14.43 -4.20
C PHE A 89 -11.46 -14.97 -2.95
N VAL A 90 -10.18 -14.63 -2.76
CA VAL A 90 -9.39 -15.05 -1.60
C VAL A 90 -9.94 -14.43 -0.31
N THR A 91 -10.26 -13.14 -0.31
CA THR A 91 -10.87 -12.44 0.83
C THR A 91 -12.26 -12.98 1.13
N PHE A 92 -13.06 -13.32 0.12
CA PHE A 92 -14.36 -13.98 0.31
C PHE A 92 -14.18 -15.31 1.03
N ARG A 93 -13.22 -16.15 0.60
CA ARG A 93 -12.93 -17.43 1.28
C ARG A 93 -12.48 -17.20 2.74
N ALA A 94 -11.64 -16.19 2.99
CA ALA A 94 -11.13 -15.85 4.33
C ALA A 94 -12.21 -15.35 5.30
N THR A 95 -13.26 -14.70 4.79
CA THR A 95 -14.32 -14.09 5.62
C THR A 95 -15.53 -15.00 5.87
N ARG A 96 -15.61 -16.16 5.19
CA ARG A 96 -16.71 -17.12 5.35
C ARG A 96 -16.59 -17.91 6.66
N LYS A 97 -17.75 -18.18 7.27
CA LYS A 97 -17.90 -19.00 8.48
C LYS A 97 -18.69 -20.28 8.15
N PRO A 98 -18.28 -21.47 8.65
CA PRO A 98 -17.02 -21.73 9.37
C PRO A 98 -15.79 -21.65 8.45
N LEU A 99 -14.63 -21.31 9.01
CA LEU A 99 -13.38 -21.22 8.26
C LEU A 99 -12.88 -22.65 7.94
N VAL A 100 -12.71 -22.96 6.66
CA VAL A 100 -12.16 -24.26 6.22
C VAL A 100 -10.66 -24.30 6.49
N GLN A 101 -10.15 -25.41 7.03
CA GLN A 101 -8.74 -25.60 7.43
C GLN A 101 -7.69 -25.29 6.34
N THR A 102 -8.02 -25.51 5.06
CA THR A 102 -7.12 -25.21 3.93
C THR A 102 -7.10 -23.73 3.52
N THR A 103 -8.07 -22.93 3.97
CA THR A 103 -8.25 -21.53 3.56
C THR A 103 -7.10 -20.63 3.98
N PRO A 104 -6.61 -20.66 5.24
CA PRO A 104 -5.48 -19.83 5.64
C PRO A 104 -4.24 -20.06 4.76
N ARG A 105 -3.93 -21.32 4.43
CA ARG A 105 -2.80 -21.62 3.54
C ARG A 105 -2.96 -21.02 2.15
N LEU A 106 -4.15 -21.11 1.55
CA LEU A 106 -4.43 -20.47 0.25
C LEU A 106 -4.22 -18.95 0.33
N VAL A 107 -4.77 -18.33 1.38
CA VAL A 107 -4.70 -16.88 1.61
C VAL A 107 -3.24 -16.43 1.76
N TYR A 108 -2.47 -17.08 2.62
CA TYR A 108 -1.04 -16.76 2.82
C TYR A 108 -0.20 -17.02 1.58
N LYS A 109 -0.43 -18.13 0.85
CA LYS A 109 0.29 -18.41 -0.41
C LYS A 109 -0.01 -17.36 -1.48
N TRP A 110 -1.27 -16.92 -1.61
CA TRP A 110 -1.67 -15.89 -2.56
C TRP A 110 -1.00 -14.54 -2.25
N PHE A 111 -1.11 -14.05 -1.02
CA PHE A 111 -0.49 -12.77 -0.65
C PHE A 111 1.03 -12.84 -0.77
N LEU A 112 1.67 -13.91 -0.27
CA LEU A 112 3.12 -14.08 -0.41
C LEU A 112 3.59 -14.09 -1.88
N LEU A 113 2.81 -14.66 -2.80
CA LEU A 113 3.12 -14.63 -4.22
C LEU A 113 3.11 -13.20 -4.76
N ILE A 114 2.07 -12.42 -4.45
CA ILE A 114 1.96 -11.02 -4.86
C ILE A 114 3.07 -10.19 -4.22
N TYR A 115 3.42 -10.43 -2.96
CA TYR A 115 4.53 -9.75 -2.28
C TYR A 115 5.83 -9.96 -3.04
N LYS A 116 6.16 -11.20 -3.39
CA LYS A 116 7.38 -11.53 -4.14
C LYS A 116 7.41 -10.84 -5.51
N ILE A 117 6.29 -10.86 -6.23
CA ILE A 117 6.17 -10.20 -7.54
C ILE A 117 6.35 -8.68 -7.39
N SER A 118 5.66 -8.07 -6.42
CA SER A 118 5.68 -6.63 -6.17
C SER A 118 7.07 -6.16 -5.73
N TYR A 119 7.72 -6.93 -4.85
CA TYR A 119 9.07 -6.69 -4.37
C TYR A 119 10.10 -6.79 -5.51
N ALA A 120 10.04 -7.86 -6.31
CA ALA A 120 10.92 -8.02 -7.47
C ALA A 120 10.72 -6.89 -8.50
N THR A 121 9.47 -6.54 -8.80
CA THR A 121 9.10 -5.45 -9.71
C THR A 121 9.64 -4.11 -9.20
N GLY A 122 9.50 -3.84 -7.89
CA GLY A 122 10.02 -2.64 -7.24
C GLY A 122 11.54 -2.54 -7.30
N ILE A 123 12.26 -3.65 -7.07
CA ILE A 123 13.72 -3.70 -7.21
C ILE A 123 14.14 -3.42 -8.66
N VAL A 124 13.50 -4.08 -9.63
CA VAL A 124 13.83 -3.88 -11.05
C VAL A 124 13.57 -2.42 -11.46
N GLY A 125 12.44 -1.84 -11.02
CA GLY A 125 12.12 -0.43 -11.25
C GLY A 125 13.15 0.51 -10.63
N TYR A 126 13.54 0.27 -9.37
CA TYR A 126 14.57 1.04 -8.68
C TYR A 126 15.91 0.99 -9.42
N MET A 127 16.35 -0.22 -9.79
CA MET A 127 17.58 -0.42 -10.54
C MET A 127 17.53 0.29 -11.90
N ALA A 128 16.39 0.26 -12.61
CA ALA A 128 16.21 0.98 -13.88
C ALA A 128 16.32 2.50 -13.73
N VAL A 129 15.73 3.06 -12.67
CA VAL A 129 15.86 4.51 -12.36
C VAL A 129 17.30 4.85 -12.00
N MET A 130 17.93 4.09 -11.10
CA MET A 130 19.34 4.32 -10.73
C MET A 130 20.26 4.24 -11.94
N PHE A 131 20.09 3.21 -12.78
CA PHE A 131 20.85 3.02 -14.00
C PHE A 131 20.73 4.21 -14.97
N THR A 132 19.55 4.82 -15.05
CA THR A 132 19.31 6.02 -15.86
C THR A 132 19.96 7.27 -15.24
N LEU A 133 19.87 7.46 -13.92
CA LEU A 133 20.47 8.60 -13.22
C LEU A 133 22.00 8.61 -13.28
N PHE A 134 22.64 7.43 -13.25
CA PHE A 134 24.10 7.30 -13.42
C PHE A 134 24.56 7.48 -14.88
N GLY A 135 23.65 7.72 -15.83
CA GLY A 135 23.98 7.91 -17.24
C GLY A 135 24.42 6.64 -17.96
N LEU A 136 24.32 5.47 -17.32
CA LEU A 136 24.72 4.18 -17.90
C LEU A 136 23.79 3.75 -19.05
N ASN A 137 22.58 4.31 -19.15
CA ASN A 137 21.69 4.05 -20.28
C ASN A 137 22.21 4.58 -21.63
N LEU A 138 23.08 5.59 -21.60
CA LEU A 138 23.72 6.18 -22.78
C LEU A 138 24.69 5.19 -23.42
N LEU A 139 25.30 4.30 -22.62
CA LEU A 139 26.17 3.23 -23.10
C LEU A 139 25.40 2.21 -23.96
N PHE A 140 24.11 2.02 -23.67
CA PHE A 140 23.23 1.12 -24.42
C PHE A 140 22.38 1.84 -25.47
N ARG A 141 22.64 3.14 -25.74
CA ARG A 141 21.88 3.98 -26.67
C ARG A 141 20.37 4.03 -26.38
N ILE A 142 19.96 3.82 -25.14
CA ILE A 142 18.57 3.96 -24.72
C ILE A 142 18.35 5.41 -24.34
N LYS A 143 17.24 6.01 -24.81
CA LYS A 143 16.92 7.38 -24.45
C LYS A 143 16.59 7.49 -22.95
N PRO A 144 17.09 8.51 -22.23
CA PRO A 144 16.80 8.70 -20.82
C PRO A 144 15.33 8.88 -20.47
N GLU A 145 14.57 9.53 -21.35
CA GLU A 145 13.11 9.65 -21.25
C GLU A 145 12.44 8.29 -21.14
N ASP A 146 12.65 7.41 -22.12
CA ASP A 146 12.02 6.08 -22.18
C ASP A 146 12.45 5.18 -21.00
N ALA A 147 13.72 5.26 -20.60
CA ALA A 147 14.25 4.46 -19.49
C ALA A 147 13.70 4.92 -18.12
N MET A 148 13.55 6.24 -17.91
CA MET A 148 12.91 6.77 -16.70
C MET A 148 11.43 6.42 -16.65
N ASP A 149 10.69 6.58 -17.75
CA ASP A 149 9.27 6.26 -17.81
C ASP A 149 9.02 4.78 -17.50
N PHE A 150 9.86 3.88 -18.03
CA PHE A 150 9.82 2.46 -17.72
C PHE A 150 10.12 2.18 -16.24
N GLY A 151 11.20 2.77 -15.70
CA GLY A 151 11.61 2.58 -14.30
C GLY A 151 10.57 3.09 -13.30
N ILE A 152 10.03 4.29 -13.53
CA ILE A 152 8.97 4.89 -12.70
C ILE A 152 7.69 4.07 -12.80
N SER A 153 7.33 3.60 -13.99
CA SER A 153 6.16 2.73 -14.15
C SER A 153 6.29 1.45 -13.33
N LEU A 154 7.43 0.76 -13.40
CA LEU A 154 7.68 -0.45 -12.59
C LEU A 154 7.65 -0.16 -11.09
N LEU A 155 8.26 0.94 -10.64
CA LEU A 155 8.20 1.36 -9.25
C LEU A 155 6.76 1.60 -8.79
N PHE A 156 5.97 2.29 -9.61
CA PHE A 156 4.56 2.50 -9.34
C PHE A 156 3.81 1.17 -9.20
N TYR A 157 3.99 0.22 -10.14
CA TYR A 157 3.37 -1.11 -10.06
C TYR A 157 3.78 -1.87 -8.79
N GLY A 158 5.07 -1.92 -8.49
CA GLY A 158 5.59 -2.64 -7.32
C GLY A 158 5.11 -2.04 -5.99
N LEU A 159 5.15 -0.72 -5.85
CA LEU A 159 4.71 -0.04 -4.63
C LEU A 159 3.19 -0.07 -4.47
N TYR A 160 2.45 0.17 -5.54
CA TYR A 160 0.99 0.18 -5.50
C TYR A 160 0.44 -1.18 -5.07
N TYR A 161 0.80 -2.25 -5.79
CA TYR A 161 0.32 -3.58 -5.47
C TYR A 161 0.90 -4.11 -4.16
N GLY A 162 2.15 -3.81 -3.82
CA GLY A 162 2.77 -4.24 -2.56
C GLY A 162 2.12 -3.62 -1.32
N VAL A 163 1.83 -2.32 -1.33
CA VAL A 163 1.13 -1.68 -0.20
C VAL A 163 -0.32 -2.15 -0.12
N LEU A 164 -1.02 -2.26 -1.26
CA LEU A 164 -2.41 -2.69 -1.31
C LEU A 164 -2.57 -4.12 -0.78
N GLU A 165 -1.72 -5.04 -1.24
CA GLU A 165 -1.70 -6.43 -0.81
C GLU A 165 -1.44 -6.57 0.69
N ARG A 166 -0.45 -5.85 1.23
CA ARG A 166 -0.15 -5.85 2.67
C ARG A 166 -1.38 -5.49 3.50
N ASP A 167 -2.12 -4.45 3.11
CA ASP A 167 -3.32 -4.02 3.82
C ASP A 167 -4.46 -5.06 3.72
N PHE A 168 -4.61 -5.73 2.56
CA PHE A 168 -5.54 -6.86 2.40
C PHE A 168 -5.13 -8.09 3.23
N ALA A 169 -3.84 -8.37 3.32
CA ALA A 169 -3.30 -9.50 4.09
C ALA A 169 -3.56 -9.31 5.58
N GLU A 170 -3.31 -8.11 6.12
CA GLU A 170 -3.61 -7.74 7.50
C GLU A 170 -5.11 -7.91 7.81
N MET A 171 -5.97 -7.38 6.94
CA MET A 171 -7.43 -7.53 7.07
C MET A 171 -7.87 -9.00 7.07
N CYS A 172 -7.39 -9.80 6.13
CA CYS A 172 -7.72 -11.23 6.04
C CYS A 172 -7.21 -12.00 7.27
N ALA A 173 -6.02 -11.69 7.77
CA ALA A 173 -5.45 -12.31 8.96
C ALA A 173 -6.31 -12.03 10.20
N ASP A 174 -6.75 -10.78 10.40
CA ASP A 174 -7.65 -10.40 11.50
C ASP A 174 -9.01 -11.12 11.45
N TYR A 175 -9.60 -11.25 10.25
CA TYR A 175 -10.85 -11.97 10.06
C TYR A 175 -10.71 -13.48 10.34
N MET A 176 -9.62 -14.10 9.87
CA MET A 176 -9.36 -15.52 10.14
C MET A 176 -9.10 -15.75 11.63
N ALA A 177 -8.24 -14.95 12.26
CA ALA A 177 -7.92 -15.05 13.69
C ALA A 177 -9.17 -14.92 14.58
N SER A 178 -10.04 -13.95 14.28
CA SER A 178 -11.30 -13.76 15.02
C SER A 178 -12.32 -14.87 14.80
N THR A 179 -12.23 -15.62 13.70
CA THR A 179 -13.15 -16.74 13.39
C THR A 179 -12.71 -18.04 14.03
N ILE A 180 -11.40 -18.25 14.19
CA ILE A 180 -10.82 -19.50 14.71
C ILE A 180 -11.08 -19.65 16.23
N GLY A 181 -11.11 -18.55 16.98
CA GLY A 181 -11.68 -18.53 18.34
C GLY A 181 -10.91 -19.32 19.40
N PHE A 182 -9.62 -19.64 19.20
CA PHE A 182 -8.77 -20.25 20.26
C PHE A 182 -8.47 -19.28 21.42
N TYR A 183 -8.77 -17.99 21.27
CA TYR A 183 -8.65 -16.97 22.30
C TYR A 183 -10.04 -16.45 22.71
N SER A 184 -10.41 -16.64 23.97
CA SER A 184 -11.55 -15.96 24.60
C SER A 184 -11.03 -14.78 25.44
N ALA A 185 -11.72 -13.64 25.42
CA ALA A 185 -11.38 -12.49 26.29
C ALA A 185 -11.44 -12.83 27.79
N SER A 186 -12.07 -13.96 28.13
CA SER A 186 -12.17 -14.54 29.48
C SER A 186 -11.00 -15.44 29.90
N GLY A 187 -9.94 -15.56 29.08
CA GLY A 187 -8.64 -16.13 29.51
C GLY A 187 -8.55 -17.66 29.57
N MET A 188 -9.65 -18.42 29.57
CA MET A 188 -9.60 -19.88 29.44
C MET A 188 -9.86 -20.32 27.99
N PRO A 189 -8.90 -20.98 27.32
CA PRO A 189 -9.10 -21.61 26.02
C PRO A 189 -10.00 -22.84 26.19
N THR A 190 -11.09 -22.92 25.43
CA THR A 190 -12.00 -24.09 25.44
C THR A 190 -11.49 -25.27 24.61
N LYS A 191 -10.33 -25.15 23.95
CA LYS A 191 -9.72 -26.19 23.12
C LYS A 191 -8.23 -26.30 23.44
N HIS A 192 -7.80 -27.51 23.80
CA HIS A 192 -6.37 -27.85 23.96
C HIS A 192 -5.77 -28.10 22.57
N LEU A 193 -4.70 -27.41 22.23
CA LEU A 193 -3.96 -27.60 20.97
C LEU A 193 -2.68 -28.39 21.29
N SER A 194 -2.37 -29.41 20.52
CA SER A 194 -1.09 -30.11 20.61
C SER A 194 0.02 -29.28 19.95
N ASP A 195 1.21 -29.26 20.53
CA ASP A 195 2.35 -28.46 20.04
C ASP A 195 2.73 -28.75 18.57
N SER A 196 2.41 -29.95 18.09
CA SER A 196 2.63 -30.35 16.69
C SER A 196 1.54 -29.91 15.72
N VAL A 197 0.52 -29.15 16.14
CA VAL A 197 -0.63 -28.77 15.29
C VAL A 197 -0.77 -27.26 15.21
N CYS A 198 -0.86 -26.73 13.99
CA CYS A 198 -0.99 -25.31 13.71
C CYS A 198 -2.31 -24.74 14.28
N ALA A 199 -2.22 -23.72 15.12
CA ALA A 199 -3.39 -23.03 15.70
C ALA A 199 -4.27 -22.34 14.64
N VAL A 200 -3.75 -22.10 13.43
CA VAL A 200 -4.47 -21.37 12.38
C VAL A 200 -5.19 -22.30 11.42
N CYS A 201 -4.49 -23.33 10.91
CA CYS A 201 -5.04 -24.27 9.92
C CYS A 201 -5.39 -25.65 10.50
N GLY A 202 -4.98 -25.98 11.73
CA GLY A 202 -5.27 -27.26 12.38
C GLY A 202 -4.57 -28.48 11.78
N GLN A 203 -3.49 -28.28 11.01
CA GLN A 203 -2.67 -29.36 10.43
C GLN A 203 -1.37 -29.54 11.22
N GLN A 204 -0.69 -30.66 11.02
CA GLN A 204 0.62 -30.88 11.62
C GLN A 204 1.65 -29.85 11.13
N ILE A 205 2.45 -29.33 12.06
CA ILE A 205 3.61 -28.47 11.82
C ILE A 205 4.80 -29.42 11.62
N PHE A 206 5.49 -29.32 10.49
CA PHE A 206 6.60 -30.21 10.14
C PHE A 206 7.98 -29.55 10.33
N VAL A 207 8.01 -28.27 10.69
CA VAL A 207 9.21 -27.48 10.95
C VAL A 207 9.38 -27.28 12.46
N ASP A 208 10.60 -27.49 12.96
CA ASP A 208 10.92 -27.26 14.36
C ASP A 208 10.92 -25.75 14.68
N VAL A 209 10.68 -25.39 15.94
CA VAL A 209 10.46 -23.99 16.40
C VAL A 209 11.67 -23.09 16.10
N ASN A 210 12.86 -23.67 15.88
CA ASN A 210 14.12 -22.97 15.66
C ASN A 210 14.57 -22.91 14.19
N GLU A 211 13.81 -23.44 13.23
CA GLU A 211 14.17 -23.40 11.81
C GLU A 211 13.30 -22.39 11.04
N GLU A 212 13.89 -21.70 10.06
CA GLU A 212 13.13 -20.82 9.16
C GLU A 212 12.11 -21.66 8.36
N GLY A 213 10.82 -21.36 8.54
CA GLY A 213 9.73 -22.06 7.87
C GLY A 213 9.84 -22.00 6.34
N ILE A 214 10.32 -23.09 5.74
CA ILE A 214 10.22 -23.33 4.30
C ILE A 214 8.74 -23.54 3.97
N ILE A 215 8.28 -22.98 2.84
CA ILE A 215 6.87 -23.08 2.39
C ILE A 215 6.48 -24.56 2.33
N GLU A 216 5.72 -25.02 3.32
CA GLU A 216 5.33 -26.42 3.42
C GLU A 216 4.37 -26.78 2.27
N ASN A 217 4.70 -27.85 1.54
CA ASN A 217 3.82 -28.50 0.58
C ASN A 217 2.88 -29.47 1.31
N THR A 218 2.07 -28.95 2.23
CA THR A 218 0.98 -29.70 2.86
C THR A 218 -0.29 -29.55 2.03
N TYR A 219 -0.77 -30.66 1.47
CA TYR A 219 -2.02 -30.78 0.72
C TYR A 219 -3.24 -30.79 1.66
#